data_AF-A0A7U9TM36-F1
#
_entry.id   AF-A0A7U9TM36-F1
#
_cell.length_a   1.000
_cell.length_b   1.000
_cell.length_c   1.000
_cell.angle_alpha   90.00
_cell.angle_beta   90.00
_cell.angle_gamma   90.00
#
_symmetry.space_group_name_H-M   'P 1'
#
loop_
_entity.id
_entity.type
_entity.pdbx_description
1 polymer ?
#
loop_
_entity_poly.entity_id
_entity_poly.type
_entity_poly.pdbx_seq_one_letter_code
_entity_poly.pdbx_strand_id
1 'polypeptide(L)'
;MDNFLTTDEIILSLVQSKEKTIAEYKKLENKNKFKINKKLIFWSIVILAVLHLVFMGLPLALKENSSSLMGYEYGVVFKKNQDATGQLVGSVTRVESIDPNEIEVGDDILIYGLYDVGDYYWQVEVVDIDSNAQTLRATYDGNIKNTYTFDEIQGEIGNEANLVGMFYYTASTPRGFIIMIFFHALIVYVAHYILIQNKKKDKENEVLKDGQEA
;
A
#
# COMPACT_ATOMS: atom_id res chain seq x y z
N MET A 1 74.83 11.96 3.80
CA MET A 1 75.00 10.67 4.52
C MET A 1 73.62 10.07 4.52
N ASP A 2 73.34 9.31 3.48
CA ASP A 2 72.01 8.77 3.23
C ASP A 2 72.01 7.36 3.81
N ASN A 3 71.33 7.19 4.93
CA ASN A 3 71.10 5.89 5.54
C ASN A 3 70.10 5.13 4.68
N PHE A 4 70.62 4.47 3.64
CA PHE A 4 69.84 3.52 2.87
C PHE A 4 69.59 2.29 3.75
N LEU A 5 68.31 1.99 3.98
CA LEU A 5 67.87 0.77 4.64
C LEU A 5 68.43 -0.43 3.87
N THR A 6 68.96 -1.39 4.62
CA THR A 6 69.39 -2.67 4.04
C THR A 6 68.18 -3.43 3.50
N THR A 7 68.40 -4.31 2.53
CA THR A 7 67.32 -5.10 1.90
C THR A 7 66.48 -5.85 2.94
N ASP A 8 67.11 -6.33 4.02
CA ASP A 8 66.44 -7.03 5.11
C ASP A 8 65.53 -6.09 5.93
N GLU A 9 65.97 -4.86 6.20
CA GLU A 9 65.15 -3.85 6.89
C GLU A 9 63.97 -3.37 6.03
N ILE A 10 64.15 -3.31 4.71
CA ILE A 10 63.06 -3.02 3.75
C ILE A 10 62.02 -4.15 3.78
N ILE A 11 62.45 -5.41 3.75
CA ILE A 11 61.53 -6.56 3.83
C ILE A 11 60.79 -6.57 5.17
N LEU A 12 61.49 -6.30 6.28
CA LEU A 12 60.88 -6.32 7.62
C LEU A 12 59.82 -5.24 7.78
N SER A 13 60.09 -4.02 7.31
CA SER A 13 59.14 -2.90 7.35
C SER A 13 57.93 -3.11 6.42
N LEU A 14 58.12 -3.78 5.28
CA LEU A 14 57.03 -4.18 4.39
C LEU A 14 56.12 -5.25 5.01
N VAL A 15 56.70 -6.25 5.70
CA VAL A 15 55.91 -7.27 6.42
C VAL A 15 55.13 -6.63 7.57
N GLN A 16 55.78 -5.78 8.36
CA GLN A 16 55.15 -5.16 9.53
C GLN A 16 54.09 -4.12 9.16
N SER A 17 54.28 -3.38 8.05
CA SER A 17 53.25 -2.49 7.51
C SER A 17 52.06 -3.27 6.99
N LYS A 18 52.28 -4.36 6.23
CA LYS A 18 51.22 -5.26 5.75
C LYS A 18 50.43 -5.86 6.91
N GLU A 19 51.09 -6.32 7.97
CA GLU A 19 50.41 -6.84 9.17
C GLU A 19 49.59 -5.78 9.89
N LYS A 20 50.10 -4.55 10.04
CA LYS A 20 49.34 -3.42 10.58
C LYS A 20 48.11 -3.10 9.75
N THR A 21 48.24 -3.05 8.42
CA THR A 21 47.11 -2.78 7.51
C THR A 21 46.07 -3.88 7.59
N ILE A 22 46.47 -5.16 7.66
CA ILE A 22 45.56 -6.29 7.81
C ILE A 22 44.84 -6.26 9.18
N ALA A 23 45.56 -5.92 10.25
CA ALA A 23 44.98 -5.80 11.59
C ALA A 23 43.98 -4.63 11.67
N GLU A 24 44.26 -3.51 11.02
CA GLU A 24 43.39 -2.34 10.96
C GLU A 24 42.13 -2.63 10.11
N TYR A 25 42.27 -3.34 8.99
CA TYR A 25 41.15 -3.82 8.19
C TYR A 25 40.25 -4.79 8.97
N LYS A 26 40.83 -5.77 9.68
CA LYS A 26 40.07 -6.69 10.55
C LYS A 26 39.36 -5.96 11.70
N LYS A 27 39.97 -4.90 12.23
CA LYS A 27 39.38 -4.09 13.32
C LYS A 27 38.23 -3.20 12.83
N LEU A 28 38.28 -2.73 11.58
CA LEU A 28 37.17 -2.03 10.91
C LEU A 28 36.02 -2.99 10.56
N GLU A 29 36.32 -4.20 10.07
CA GLU A 29 35.32 -5.22 9.74
C GLU A 29 34.55 -5.71 10.99
N ASN A 30 35.18 -5.70 12.16
CA ASN A 30 34.58 -6.17 13.41
C ASN A 30 33.77 -5.10 14.16
N LYS A 31 33.77 -3.84 13.71
CA LYS A 31 33.26 -2.71 14.51
C LYS A 31 31.75 -2.45 14.44
N ASN A 32 30.96 -3.16 13.62
CA ASN A 32 29.49 -2.98 13.64
C ASN A 32 28.72 -4.20 13.13
N LYS A 33 29.05 -5.41 13.60
CA LYS A 33 28.13 -6.55 13.46
C LYS A 33 27.02 -6.41 14.52
N PHE A 34 26.04 -5.55 14.26
CA PHE A 34 24.80 -5.52 15.05
C PHE A 34 24.22 -6.94 15.05
N LYS A 35 24.21 -7.59 16.22
CA LYS A 35 23.61 -8.92 16.38
C LYS A 35 22.10 -8.77 16.34
N ILE A 36 21.53 -8.71 15.14
CA ILE A 36 20.08 -8.55 14.97
C ILE A 36 19.39 -9.83 15.45
N ASN A 37 18.51 -9.70 16.45
CA ASN A 37 17.76 -10.84 16.98
C ASN A 37 16.65 -11.22 16.00
N LYS A 38 16.88 -12.27 15.19
CA LYS A 38 15.89 -12.79 14.22
C LYS A 38 14.50 -13.04 14.82
N LYS A 39 14.41 -13.42 16.10
CA LYS A 39 13.13 -13.60 16.81
C LYS A 39 12.40 -12.28 17.03
N LEU A 40 13.13 -11.22 17.38
CA LEU A 40 12.58 -9.87 17.54
C LEU A 40 12.07 -9.34 16.18
N ILE A 41 12.84 -9.54 15.10
CA ILE A 41 12.42 -9.16 13.74
C ILE A 41 11.13 -9.88 13.36
N PHE A 42 11.05 -11.19 13.59
CA PHE A 42 9.85 -11.96 13.29
C PHE A 42 8.62 -11.42 14.02
N TRP A 43 8.71 -11.19 15.33
CA TRP A 43 7.59 -10.64 16.10
C TRP A 43 7.22 -9.21 15.67
N SER A 44 8.19 -8.39 15.26
CA SER A 44 7.92 -7.08 14.70
C SER A 44 7.12 -7.16 13.38
N ILE A 45 7.45 -8.12 12.50
CA ILE A 45 6.68 -8.37 11.27
C ILE A 45 5.25 -8.79 11.59
N VAL A 46 5.07 -9.69 12.56
CA VAL A 46 3.74 -10.16 12.99
C VAL A 46 2.90 -9.00 13.52
N ILE A 47 3.46 -8.16 14.41
CA ILE A 47 2.76 -6.99 14.97
C ILE A 47 2.37 -6.02 13.86
N LEU A 48 3.29 -5.72 12.94
CA LEU A 48 3.02 -4.83 11.81
C LEU A 48 1.92 -5.37 10.90
N ALA A 49 1.92 -6.67 10.61
CA ALA A 49 0.90 -7.33 9.80
C ALA A 49 -0.48 -7.26 10.45
N VAL A 50 -0.57 -7.52 11.75
CA VAL A 50 -1.85 -7.43 12.50
C VAL A 50 -2.35 -5.99 12.52
N LEU A 51 -1.48 -5.03 12.83
CA LEU A 51 -1.83 -3.61 12.85
C LEU A 51 -2.33 -3.14 11.48
N HIS A 52 -1.62 -3.50 10.42
CA HIS A 52 -2.00 -3.16 9.05
C HIS A 52 -3.38 -3.75 8.67
N LEU A 53 -3.65 -5.01 9.04
CA LEU A 53 -4.98 -5.63 8.82
C LEU A 53 -6.09 -4.92 9.59
N VAL A 54 -5.84 -4.47 10.83
CA VAL A 54 -6.83 -3.70 11.60
C VAL A 54 -7.14 -2.38 10.89
N PHE A 55 -6.13 -1.62 10.47
CA PHE A 55 -6.34 -0.37 9.74
C PHE A 55 -7.06 -0.58 8.40
N MET A 56 -6.72 -1.65 7.69
CA MET A 56 -7.39 -2.04 6.44
C MET A 56 -8.82 -2.53 6.63
N GLY A 57 -9.15 -3.05 7.82
CA GLY A 57 -10.51 -3.49 8.15
C GLY A 57 -11.43 -2.35 8.58
N LEU A 58 -10.89 -1.17 8.94
CA LEU A 58 -11.69 -0.02 9.36
C LEU A 58 -12.75 0.40 8.33
N PRO A 59 -12.45 0.52 7.02
CA PRO A 59 -13.45 0.92 6.03
C PRO A 59 -14.58 -0.08 5.89
N LEU A 60 -14.33 -1.37 6.13
CA LEU A 60 -15.36 -2.41 6.12
C LEU A 60 -16.25 -2.35 7.36
N ALA A 61 -15.66 -2.14 8.53
CA ALA A 61 -16.40 -2.04 9.79
C ALA A 61 -17.20 -0.74 9.89
N LEU A 62 -16.74 0.32 9.21
CA LEU A 62 -17.29 1.66 9.26
C LEU A 62 -17.83 2.09 7.89
N LYS A 63 -18.33 1.18 7.05
CA LYS A 63 -18.70 1.49 5.65
C LYS A 63 -19.63 2.70 5.50
N GLU A 64 -20.55 2.91 6.44
CA GLU A 64 -21.46 4.07 6.47
C GLU A 64 -20.78 5.38 6.96
N ASN A 65 -19.57 5.28 7.52
CA ASN A 65 -18.81 6.36 8.15
C ASN A 65 -17.37 6.49 7.62
N SER A 66 -16.97 5.77 6.56
CA SER A 66 -15.58 5.86 6.07
C SER A 66 -15.32 7.20 5.39
N SER A 67 -16.31 7.73 4.68
CA SER A 67 -16.30 9.09 4.13
C SER A 67 -16.23 10.15 5.23
N SER A 68 -16.88 9.93 6.38
CA SER A 68 -16.87 10.90 7.49
C SER A 68 -15.54 10.96 8.26
N LEU A 69 -14.71 9.93 8.18
CA LEU A 69 -13.44 9.84 8.91
C LEU A 69 -12.24 10.39 8.13
N MET A 70 -12.23 10.22 6.81
CA MET A 70 -11.15 10.71 5.95
C MET A 70 -11.58 11.88 5.05
N GLY A 71 -12.87 12.19 4.97
CA GLY A 71 -13.43 13.19 4.04
C GLY A 71 -13.49 12.71 2.59
N TYR A 72 -13.20 11.43 2.34
CA TYR A 72 -13.24 10.82 1.03
C TYR A 72 -13.35 9.31 1.11
N GLU A 73 -13.77 8.70 0.01
CA GLU A 73 -13.71 7.27 -0.22
C GLU A 73 -13.11 6.97 -1.59
N TYR A 74 -12.79 5.71 -1.85
CA TYR A 74 -12.40 5.28 -3.20
C TYR A 74 -13.52 4.43 -3.79
N GLY A 75 -13.91 4.76 -5.01
CA GLY A 75 -14.95 4.07 -5.76
C GLY A 75 -14.53 3.83 -7.19
N VAL A 76 -15.15 2.85 -7.86
CA VAL A 76 -15.02 2.74 -9.31
C VAL A 76 -15.99 3.72 -9.93
N VAL A 77 -15.45 4.68 -10.68
CA VAL A 77 -16.21 5.74 -11.34
C VAL A 77 -16.22 5.48 -12.85
N PHE A 78 -17.40 5.48 -13.45
CA PHE A 78 -17.57 5.59 -14.89
C PHE A 78 -17.68 7.06 -15.26
N LYS A 79 -16.73 7.53 -16.07
CA LYS A 79 -16.72 8.91 -16.55
C LYS A 79 -17.89 9.14 -17.51
N LYS A 80 -18.41 10.37 -17.54
CA LYS A 80 -19.48 10.78 -18.47
C LYS A 80 -19.04 10.63 -19.92
N ASN A 81 -19.99 10.50 -20.83
CA ASN A 81 -19.77 10.39 -22.29
C ASN A 81 -18.93 9.19 -22.74
N GLN A 82 -18.86 8.10 -21.95
CA GLN A 82 -18.37 6.84 -22.52
C GLN A 82 -19.45 6.24 -23.41
N ASP A 83 -19.03 5.69 -24.54
CA ASP A 83 -19.93 5.09 -25.49
C ASP A 83 -20.60 3.85 -24.86
N ALA A 84 -21.88 3.99 -24.50
CA ALA A 84 -22.68 2.92 -23.90
C ALA A 84 -22.88 1.73 -24.86
N THR A 85 -22.51 1.87 -26.15
CA THR A 85 -22.52 0.78 -27.14
C THR A 85 -21.19 0.00 -27.21
N GLY A 86 -20.18 0.40 -26.43
CA GLY A 86 -18.85 -0.22 -26.36
C GLY A 86 -18.48 -0.83 -25.00
N GLN A 87 -17.20 -0.76 -24.65
CA GLN A 87 -16.68 -1.19 -23.35
C GLN A 87 -16.68 -0.01 -22.37
N LEU A 88 -17.46 -0.12 -21.28
CA LEU A 88 -17.38 0.82 -20.16
C LEU A 88 -16.06 0.62 -19.41
N VAL A 89 -15.30 1.71 -19.22
CA VAL A 89 -14.02 1.69 -18.51
C VAL A 89 -14.17 2.46 -17.21
N GLY A 90 -14.23 1.72 -16.11
CA GLY A 90 -14.26 2.28 -14.77
C GLY A 90 -12.84 2.53 -14.26
N SER A 91 -12.61 3.70 -13.66
CA SER A 91 -11.36 4.03 -12.95
C SER A 91 -11.62 4.09 -11.46
N VAL A 92 -10.73 3.49 -10.66
CA VAL A 92 -10.78 3.68 -9.20
C VAL A 92 -10.34 5.11 -8.92
N THR A 93 -11.25 5.89 -8.34
CA THR A 93 -11.11 7.33 -8.18
C THR A 93 -11.53 7.71 -6.77
N ARG A 94 -10.92 8.77 -6.24
CA ARG A 94 -11.33 9.35 -4.97
C ARG A 94 -12.69 10.04 -5.16
N VAL A 95 -13.65 9.73 -4.29
CA VAL A 95 -14.96 10.37 -4.19
C VAL A 95 -14.89 11.30 -3.00
N GLU A 96 -15.04 12.59 -3.25
CA GLU A 96 -14.95 13.64 -2.23
C GLU A 96 -16.35 14.14 -1.92
N SER A 97 -16.64 14.35 -0.63
CA SER A 97 -17.94 14.86 -0.21
C SER A 97 -18.11 16.31 -0.67
N ILE A 98 -19.26 16.61 -1.27
CA ILE A 98 -19.65 17.94 -1.71
C ILE A 98 -20.86 18.41 -0.91
N ASP A 99 -20.92 19.70 -0.56
CA ASP A 99 -22.14 20.29 -0.03
C ASP A 99 -23.13 20.50 -1.19
N PRO A 100 -24.34 19.91 -1.14
CA PRO A 100 -25.32 20.10 -2.20
C PRO A 100 -25.69 21.57 -2.50
N ASN A 101 -25.45 22.47 -1.55
CA ASN A 101 -25.71 23.91 -1.74
C ASN A 101 -24.62 24.63 -2.55
N GLU A 102 -23.44 24.02 -2.71
CA GLU A 102 -22.33 24.56 -3.49
C GLU A 102 -22.35 24.12 -4.95
N ILE A 103 -23.29 23.24 -5.33
CA ILE A 103 -23.41 22.69 -6.68
C ILE A 103 -23.99 23.74 -7.64
N GLU A 104 -23.31 23.95 -8.77
CA GLU A 104 -23.73 24.85 -9.84
C GLU A 104 -24.09 24.07 -11.13
N VAL A 105 -24.80 24.75 -12.04
CA VAL A 105 -25.11 24.19 -13.37
C VAL A 105 -23.82 24.13 -14.18
N GLY A 106 -23.53 22.95 -14.74
CA GLY A 106 -22.29 22.63 -15.43
C GLY A 106 -21.30 21.81 -14.60
N ASP A 107 -21.55 21.64 -13.30
CA ASP A 107 -20.70 20.84 -12.44
C ASP A 107 -20.86 19.33 -12.70
N ASP A 108 -19.79 18.59 -12.40
CA ASP A 108 -19.77 17.14 -12.49
C ASP A 108 -19.91 16.51 -11.12
N ILE A 109 -21.00 15.76 -10.93
CA ILE A 109 -21.30 15.06 -9.68
C ILE A 109 -21.28 13.54 -9.87
N LEU A 110 -21.21 12.82 -8.76
CA LEU A 110 -21.21 11.37 -8.73
C LEU A 110 -22.52 10.82 -8.16
N ILE A 111 -23.18 9.97 -8.95
CA ILE A 111 -24.36 9.21 -8.56
C ILE A 111 -24.00 7.73 -8.44
N TYR A 112 -24.43 7.08 -7.37
CA TYR A 112 -24.15 5.67 -7.13
C TYR A 112 -25.27 4.76 -7.63
N GLY A 113 -24.91 3.64 -8.28
CA GLY A 113 -25.87 2.62 -8.71
C GLY A 113 -26.72 3.01 -9.92
N LEU A 114 -26.29 3.99 -10.72
CA LEU A 114 -27.03 4.37 -11.92
C LEU A 114 -27.17 3.17 -12.89
N TYR A 115 -28.34 3.05 -13.51
CA TYR A 115 -28.71 1.99 -14.46
C TYR A 115 -28.80 0.56 -13.90
N ASP A 116 -28.82 0.38 -12.58
CA ASP A 116 -28.86 -0.94 -11.92
C ASP A 116 -27.69 -1.87 -12.32
N VAL A 117 -26.64 -1.34 -12.94
CA VAL A 117 -25.46 -2.09 -13.38
C VAL A 117 -24.41 -2.09 -12.27
N GLY A 118 -24.72 -2.77 -11.18
CA GLY A 118 -23.79 -2.98 -10.07
C GLY A 118 -23.50 -1.74 -9.20
N ASP A 119 -22.61 -1.95 -8.25
CA ASP A 119 -22.25 -1.04 -7.17
C ASP A 119 -21.14 -0.05 -7.60
N TYR A 120 -21.46 0.83 -8.55
CA TYR A 120 -20.49 1.77 -9.15
C TYR A 120 -20.98 3.21 -9.15
N TYR A 121 -20.03 4.15 -9.18
CA TYR A 121 -20.30 5.59 -9.29
C TYR A 121 -20.31 5.99 -10.76
N TRP A 122 -21.20 6.92 -11.08
CA TRP A 122 -21.39 7.45 -12.42
C TRP A 122 -21.22 8.96 -12.38
N GLN A 123 -20.29 9.47 -13.16
CA GLN A 123 -20.12 10.90 -13.36
C GLN A 123 -21.24 11.41 -14.27
N VAL A 124 -21.96 12.42 -13.80
CA VAL A 124 -23.03 13.08 -14.54
C VAL A 124 -22.86 14.60 -14.44
N GLU A 125 -23.22 15.30 -15.50
CA GLU A 125 -23.15 16.76 -15.57
C GLU A 125 -24.49 17.36 -15.15
N VAL A 126 -24.47 18.34 -14.25
CA VAL A 126 -25.64 19.07 -13.78
C VAL A 126 -26.11 20.04 -14.86
N VAL A 127 -27.38 19.93 -15.25
CA VAL A 127 -27.98 20.72 -16.34
C VAL A 127 -29.00 21.74 -15.82
N ASP A 128 -29.60 21.47 -14.67
CA ASP A 128 -30.65 22.30 -14.08
C ASP A 128 -30.74 22.02 -12.57
N ILE A 129 -31.08 23.03 -11.77
CA ILE A 129 -31.18 22.92 -10.31
C ILE A 129 -32.48 23.58 -9.85
N ASP A 130 -33.30 22.83 -9.12
CA ASP A 130 -34.47 23.33 -8.41
C ASP A 130 -34.20 23.32 -6.90
N SER A 131 -33.72 24.46 -6.39
CA SER A 131 -33.44 24.64 -4.97
C SER A 131 -34.68 24.59 -4.08
N ASN A 132 -35.89 24.84 -4.62
CA ASN A 132 -37.12 24.76 -3.81
C ASN A 132 -37.53 23.31 -3.57
N ALA A 133 -37.36 22.46 -4.59
CA ALA A 133 -37.65 21.04 -4.51
C ALA A 133 -36.47 20.20 -3.96
N GLN A 134 -35.29 20.82 -3.76
CA GLN A 134 -34.02 20.13 -3.44
C GLN A 134 -33.70 19.01 -4.45
N THR A 135 -33.90 19.31 -5.73
CA THR A 135 -33.61 18.40 -6.82
C THR A 135 -32.72 19.07 -7.86
N LEU A 136 -31.97 18.26 -8.59
CA LEU A 136 -31.24 18.68 -9.77
C LEU A 136 -31.54 17.74 -10.92
N ARG A 137 -31.28 18.19 -12.14
CA ARG A 137 -31.31 17.34 -13.33
C ARG A 137 -29.90 17.19 -13.85
N ALA A 138 -29.46 15.96 -14.03
CA ALA A 138 -28.13 15.67 -14.56
C ALA A 138 -28.18 14.70 -15.75
N THR A 139 -27.12 14.72 -16.55
CA THR A 139 -26.98 13.90 -17.75
C THR A 139 -25.64 13.17 -17.80
N TYR A 140 -25.67 11.90 -18.20
CA TYR A 140 -24.48 11.09 -18.38
C TYR A 140 -23.86 11.25 -19.78
N ASP A 141 -24.69 11.44 -20.81
CA ASP A 141 -24.31 11.37 -22.23
C ASP A 141 -24.69 12.64 -23.03
N GLY A 142 -25.21 13.65 -22.34
CA GLY A 142 -25.73 14.89 -22.93
C GLY A 142 -27.13 14.77 -23.53
N ASN A 143 -27.70 13.55 -23.64
CA ASN A 143 -29.00 13.33 -24.28
C ASN A 143 -30.08 13.02 -23.25
N ILE A 144 -29.82 12.07 -22.35
CA ILE A 144 -30.77 11.62 -21.35
C ILE A 144 -30.57 12.44 -20.07
N LYS A 145 -31.64 13.12 -19.63
CA LYS A 145 -31.65 13.92 -18.39
C LYS A 145 -32.52 13.24 -17.36
N ASN A 146 -31.92 12.86 -16.24
CA ASN A 146 -32.61 12.29 -15.09
C ASN A 146 -32.67 13.33 -13.97
N THR A 147 -33.71 13.26 -13.14
CA THR A 147 -33.84 14.09 -11.94
C THR A 147 -33.32 13.30 -10.74
N TYR A 148 -32.52 13.95 -9.91
CA TYR A 148 -31.97 13.41 -8.68
C TYR A 148 -32.28 14.35 -7.52
N THR A 149 -32.49 13.80 -6.33
CA THR A 149 -32.59 14.56 -5.09
C THR A 149 -31.18 14.78 -4.50
N PHE A 150 -31.02 15.81 -3.67
CA PHE A 150 -29.71 16.15 -3.12
C PHE A 150 -29.08 15.05 -2.24
N ASP A 151 -29.89 14.16 -1.66
CA ASP A 151 -29.43 12.99 -0.89
C ASP A 151 -28.93 11.83 -1.75
N GLU A 152 -29.27 11.80 -3.04
CA GLU A 152 -28.76 10.80 -3.99
C GLU A 152 -27.32 11.13 -4.45
N ILE A 153 -26.89 12.38 -4.25
CA ILE A 153 -25.56 12.87 -4.62
C ILE A 153 -24.54 12.31 -3.63
N GLN A 154 -23.59 11.53 -4.13
CA GLN A 154 -22.57 10.92 -3.28
C GLN A 154 -21.31 11.79 -3.12
N GLY A 155 -21.06 12.68 -4.07
CA GLY A 155 -19.85 13.49 -4.06
C GLY A 155 -19.47 14.04 -5.42
N GLU A 156 -18.25 14.54 -5.48
CA GLU A 156 -17.58 14.96 -6.70
C GLU A 156 -16.37 14.08 -7.02
N ILE A 157 -15.90 14.17 -8.26
CA ILE A 157 -14.76 13.41 -8.74
C ILE A 157 -13.44 14.03 -8.25
N GLY A 158 -12.74 13.31 -7.38
CA GLY A 158 -11.39 13.66 -6.97
C GLY A 158 -10.32 13.08 -7.90
N ASN A 159 -9.10 12.98 -7.38
CA ASN A 159 -7.98 12.40 -8.12
C ASN A 159 -8.16 10.89 -8.33
N GLU A 160 -7.69 10.39 -9.49
CA GLU A 160 -7.57 8.95 -9.73
C GLU A 160 -6.65 8.30 -8.68
N ALA A 161 -7.00 7.07 -8.29
CA ALA A 161 -6.26 6.36 -7.28
C ALA A 161 -4.84 6.04 -7.76
N ASN A 162 -3.85 6.47 -6.98
CA ASN A 162 -2.49 5.94 -7.11
C ASN A 162 -2.42 4.51 -6.56
N LEU A 163 -1.23 3.90 -6.58
CA LEU A 163 -1.04 2.53 -6.09
C LEU A 163 -1.52 2.34 -4.64
N VAL A 164 -1.32 3.34 -3.76
CA VAL A 164 -1.78 3.28 -2.36
C VAL A 164 -3.31 3.34 -2.28
N GLY A 165 -3.94 4.23 -3.07
CA GLY A 165 -5.40 4.31 -3.18
C GLY A 165 -6.01 3.00 -3.71
N MET A 166 -5.36 2.35 -4.67
CA MET A 166 -5.78 1.04 -5.19
C MET A 166 -5.73 -0.05 -4.11
N PHE A 167 -4.68 -0.08 -3.28
CA PHE A 167 -4.60 -1.01 -2.15
C PHE A 167 -5.67 -0.73 -1.11
N TYR A 168 -5.93 0.54 -0.81
CA TYR A 168 -6.98 0.94 0.12
C TYR A 168 -8.36 0.50 -0.41
N TYR A 169 -8.72 0.87 -1.64
CA TYR A 169 -9.96 0.44 -2.29
C TYR A 169 -10.13 -1.07 -2.25
N THR A 170 -9.08 -1.81 -2.63
CA THR A 170 -9.13 -3.28 -2.63
C THR A 170 -9.42 -3.82 -1.23
N ALA A 171 -8.72 -3.30 -0.22
CA ALA A 171 -8.91 -3.70 1.18
C ALA A 171 -10.30 -3.32 1.73
N SER A 172 -10.91 -2.24 1.22
CA SER A 172 -12.27 -1.81 1.59
C SER A 172 -13.38 -2.70 1.02
N THR A 173 -13.05 -3.64 0.11
CA THR A 173 -14.02 -4.63 -0.38
C THR A 173 -13.91 -5.95 0.40
N PRO A 174 -15.02 -6.66 0.71
CA PRO A 174 -14.94 -7.93 1.43
C PRO A 174 -14.04 -8.96 0.74
N ARG A 175 -14.16 -9.05 -0.59
CA ARG A 175 -13.34 -9.93 -1.42
C ARG A 175 -11.85 -9.59 -1.36
N GLY A 176 -11.50 -8.30 -1.46
CA GLY A 176 -10.11 -7.87 -1.43
C GLY A 176 -9.51 -7.98 -0.03
N PHE A 177 -10.28 -7.72 1.02
CA PHE A 177 -9.86 -7.92 2.40
C PHE A 177 -9.50 -9.38 2.70
N ILE A 178 -10.31 -10.35 2.23
CA ILE A 178 -10.00 -11.78 2.37
C ILE A 178 -8.66 -12.12 1.68
N ILE A 179 -8.46 -11.62 0.45
CA ILE A 179 -7.19 -11.81 -0.28
C ILE A 179 -6.02 -11.21 0.50
N MET A 180 -6.20 -10.03 1.10
CA MET A 180 -5.18 -9.39 1.93
C MET A 180 -4.84 -10.21 3.17
N ILE A 181 -5.82 -10.82 3.86
CA ILE A 181 -5.56 -11.74 4.98
C ILE A 181 -4.67 -12.91 4.54
N PHE A 182 -5.00 -13.55 3.40
CA PHE A 182 -4.18 -14.64 2.86
C PHE A 182 -2.76 -14.18 2.52
N PHE A 183 -2.61 -12.98 1.96
CA PHE A 183 -1.30 -12.43 1.64
C PHE A 183 -0.45 -12.19 2.90
N HIS A 184 -1.04 -11.66 3.98
CA HIS A 184 -0.35 -11.50 5.26
C HIS A 184 0.01 -12.85 5.89
N ALA A 185 -0.88 -13.84 5.82
CA ALA A 185 -0.58 -15.19 6.28
C ALA A 185 0.62 -15.80 5.53
N LEU A 186 0.69 -15.58 4.21
CA LEU A 186 1.82 -15.98 3.37
C LEU A 186 3.12 -15.27 3.78
N ILE A 187 3.09 -13.95 3.99
CA ILE A 187 4.26 -13.17 4.44
C ILE A 187 4.77 -13.69 5.79
N VAL A 188 3.87 -13.88 6.75
CA VAL A 188 4.23 -14.39 8.08
C VAL A 188 4.79 -15.81 7.98
N TYR A 189 4.22 -16.66 7.14
CA TYR A 189 4.72 -18.01 6.89
C TYR A 189 6.14 -18.00 6.31
N VAL A 190 6.39 -17.19 5.27
CA VAL A 190 7.72 -17.06 4.65
C VAL A 190 8.73 -16.50 5.65
N ALA A 191 8.35 -15.46 6.42
CA ALA A 191 9.19 -14.90 7.46
C ALA A 191 9.53 -15.94 8.55
N HIS A 192 8.56 -16.75 8.96
CA HIS A 192 8.76 -17.85 9.89
C HIS A 192 9.76 -18.88 9.33
N TYR A 193 9.58 -19.28 8.07
CA TYR A 193 10.48 -20.25 7.41
C TYR A 193 11.93 -19.74 7.36
N ILE A 194 12.14 -18.50 6.89
CA ILE A 194 13.48 -17.92 6.71
C ILE A 194 14.15 -17.61 8.06
N LEU A 195 13.43 -17.00 9.01
CA LEU A 195 14.03 -16.48 10.24
C LEU A 195 14.13 -17.53 11.36
N ILE A 196 13.22 -18.51 11.39
CA ILE A 196 13.10 -19.48 12.49
C ILE A 196 13.48 -20.90 12.03
N GLN A 197 12.98 -21.41 10.91
CA GLN A 197 13.26 -22.79 10.50
C GLN A 197 14.70 -22.99 9.99
N ASN A 198 15.24 -22.06 9.19
CA ASN A 198 16.64 -22.17 8.73
C ASN A 198 17.63 -22.23 9.91
N LYS A 199 17.36 -21.49 11.00
CA LYS A 199 18.19 -21.53 12.22
C LYS A 199 18.19 -22.90 12.90
N LYS A 200 17.08 -23.65 12.85
CA LYS A 200 17.04 -25.01 13.43
C LYS A 200 17.91 -25.96 12.60
N LYS A 201 17.79 -25.91 11.27
CA LYS A 201 18.61 -26.73 10.36
C LYS A 201 20.10 -26.45 10.49
N ASP A 202 20.50 -25.18 10.56
CA ASP A 202 21.91 -24.81 10.71
C ASP A 202 22.52 -25.36 12.00
N LYS A 203 21.78 -25.26 13.12
CA LYS A 203 22.21 -25.79 14.43
C LYS A 203 22.25 -27.32 14.47
N GLU A 204 21.28 -27.98 13.85
CA GLU A 204 21.22 -29.45 13.79
C GLU A 204 22.39 -30.02 12.98
N ASN A 205 22.77 -29.34 11.89
CA ASN A 205 23.93 -29.71 11.07
C ASN A 205 25.28 -29.46 11.78
N GLU A 206 25.40 -28.45 12.64
CA GLU A 206 26.60 -28.23 13.47
C GLU A 206 26.76 -29.35 14.51
N VAL A 207 25.68 -29.72 15.22
CA VAL A 207 25.71 -30.79 16.23
C VAL A 207 26.04 -32.16 15.63
N LEU A 208 25.56 -32.44 14.41
CA LEU A 208 25.85 -33.69 13.71
C LEU A 208 27.32 -33.78 13.25
N LYS A 209 27.98 -32.66 12.93
CA LYS A 209 29.41 -32.64 12.59
C LYS A 209 30.29 -32.86 13.81
N ASP A 210 29.98 -32.19 14.93
CA ASP A 210 30.74 -32.34 16.18
C ASP A 210 30.63 -33.77 16.75
N GLY A 211 29.50 -34.46 16.51
CA GLY A 211 29.31 -35.86 16.92
C GLY A 211 29.99 -36.90 16.01
N GLN A 212 30.48 -36.52 14.83
CA GLN A 212 31.24 -37.40 13.93
C GLN A 212 32.75 -37.24 14.05
N GLU A 213 33.23 -36.16 14.70
CA GLU A 213 34.64 -35.90 14.97
C GLU A 213 35.11 -36.31 16.38
N ALA A 214 34.21 -36.90 17.19
CA ALA A 214 34.49 -37.45 18.54
C ALA A 214 34.54 -38.99 18.54
#